data_AF-A0A662YL29-F1
#
_entry.id   AF-A0A662YL29-F1
#
_cell.length_a   1.000
_cell.length_b   1.000
_cell.length_c   1.000
_cell.angle_alpha   90.00
_cell.angle_beta   90.00
_cell.angle_gamma   90.00
#
_symmetry.space_group_name_H-M   'P 1'
#
loop_
_entity.id
_entity.type
_entity.pdbx_description
1 polymer ?
#
loop_
_entity_poly.entity_id
_entity_poly.type
_entity_poly.pdbx_seq_one_letter_code
_entity_poly.pdbx_strand_id
1 'polypeptide(L)'
;MSVQGISAVFCVASEGCAGTNSTGVCPEAQAGLEFGSYCDLLETGVFGCKPFIDDIGTRDNVTYAAPLDCTGNIAGEFPVSVENTNSSFCSLSPVCSGKVSGNCPGAQDGLPDGSQCVVIETGVFGCVLP
;
A
#
# COMPACT_ATOMS: atom_id res chain seq x y z
N MET A 1 3.20 -7.64 10.09
CA MET A 1 1.95 -6.90 9.84
C MET A 1 2.29 -5.48 9.44
N SER A 2 1.62 -4.94 8.42
CA SER A 2 1.83 -3.58 7.95
C SER A 2 0.93 -2.61 8.70
N VAL A 3 1.44 -1.40 8.96
CA VAL A 3 0.71 -0.30 9.56
C VAL A 3 0.61 0.83 8.53
N GLN A 4 -0.57 1.44 8.41
CA GLN A 4 -0.82 2.48 7.42
C GLN A 4 0.16 3.65 7.61
N GLY A 5 0.73 4.14 6.50
CA GLY A 5 1.66 5.27 6.51
C GLY A 5 3.08 4.96 6.96
N ILE A 6 3.39 3.70 7.31
CA ILE A 6 4.71 3.30 7.79
C ILE A 6 5.29 2.22 6.88
N SER A 7 6.44 2.51 6.27
CA SER A 7 7.17 1.57 5.41
C SER A 7 8.02 0.61 6.24
N ALA A 8 7.36 -0.17 7.10
CA ALA A 8 7.97 -1.21 7.92
C ALA A 8 6.97 -2.35 8.20
N VAL A 9 7.51 -3.52 8.56
CA VAL A 9 6.72 -4.70 8.92
C VAL A 9 6.95 -5.00 10.39
N PHE A 10 5.85 -5.14 11.13
CA PHE A 10 5.88 -5.30 12.58
C PHE A 10 5.36 -6.66 13.04
N CYS A 11 5.81 -7.10 14.21
CA CYS A 11 5.34 -8.35 14.81
C CYS A 11 3.96 -8.16 15.48
N VAL A 12 3.13 -9.20 15.41
CA VAL A 12 1.82 -9.26 16.09
C VAL A 12 1.70 -10.55 16.90
N ALA A 13 1.00 -10.47 18.03
CA ALA A 13 0.87 -11.58 18.97
C ALA A 13 -0.08 -12.70 18.49
N SER A 14 -1.03 -12.37 17.62
CA SER A 14 -2.04 -13.31 17.11
C SER A 14 -2.50 -12.89 15.70
N GLU A 15 -3.65 -13.39 15.27
CA GLU A 15 -4.20 -13.09 13.95
C GLU A 15 -4.39 -11.59 13.76
N GLY A 16 -3.79 -11.04 12.70
CA GLY A 16 -3.76 -9.62 12.45
C GLY A 16 -5.10 -9.05 11.99
N CYS A 17 -5.39 -7.81 12.35
CA CYS A 17 -6.47 -7.01 11.77
C CYS A 17 -6.23 -6.75 10.27
N ALA A 18 -6.77 -7.60 9.39
CA ALA A 18 -6.60 -7.47 7.95
C ALA A 18 -7.83 -7.95 7.19
N GLY A 19 -8.15 -7.28 6.07
CA GLY A 19 -9.23 -7.70 5.18
C GLY A 19 -10.59 -7.53 5.83
N THR A 20 -11.26 -8.64 6.13
CA THR A 20 -12.57 -8.66 6.82
C THR A 20 -12.48 -8.92 8.32
N ASN A 21 -11.28 -9.15 8.86
CA ASN A 21 -11.08 -9.47 10.28
C ASN A 21 -10.98 -8.19 11.13
N SER A 22 -12.12 -7.72 11.64
CA SER A 22 -12.22 -6.55 12.53
C SER A 22 -11.81 -6.83 13.97
N THR A 23 -11.70 -8.10 14.35
CA THR A 23 -11.32 -8.56 15.71
C THR A 23 -9.84 -8.92 15.83
N GLY A 24 -9.08 -8.80 14.73
CA GLY A 24 -7.66 -9.08 14.72
C GLY A 24 -6.87 -8.07 15.54
N VAL A 25 -5.65 -8.46 15.93
CA VAL A 25 -4.75 -7.60 16.70
C VAL A 25 -3.88 -6.76 15.78
N CYS A 26 -3.45 -5.60 16.28
CA CYS A 26 -2.48 -4.76 15.62
C CYS A 26 -1.16 -4.77 16.37
N PRO A 27 -0.05 -4.42 15.69
CA PRO A 27 1.24 -4.29 16.33
C PRO A 27 1.22 -3.37 17.55
N GLU A 28 1.66 -3.91 18.69
CA GLU A 28 1.97 -3.13 19.88
C GLU A 28 3.22 -2.26 19.67
N ALA A 29 3.49 -1.38 20.63
CA ALA A 29 4.68 -0.53 20.64
C ALA A 29 5.97 -1.34 20.46
N GLN A 30 6.77 -1.00 19.45
CA GLN A 30 8.04 -1.65 19.15
C GLN A 30 8.96 -0.70 18.36
N ALA A 31 10.21 -1.13 18.09
CA ALA A 31 11.13 -0.33 17.29
C ALA A 31 10.53 0.02 15.92
N GLY A 32 10.43 1.31 15.60
CA GLY A 32 9.80 1.82 14.39
C GLY A 32 8.29 2.07 14.49
N LEU A 33 7.67 1.76 15.63
CA LEU A 33 6.27 2.02 15.96
C LEU A 33 6.14 2.29 17.46
N GLU A 34 6.64 3.44 17.91
CA GLU A 34 6.81 3.74 19.35
C GLU A 34 5.53 3.67 20.18
N PHE A 35 4.39 3.98 19.57
CA PHE A 35 3.10 4.04 20.26
C PHE A 35 2.20 2.84 19.95
N GLY A 36 2.64 1.92 19.09
CA GLY A 36 1.80 0.83 18.60
C GLY A 36 0.77 1.28 17.57
N SER A 37 -0.24 0.45 17.37
CA SER A 37 -1.28 0.64 16.35
C SER A 37 -2.60 0.02 16.75
N TYR A 38 -3.68 0.43 16.09
CA TYR A 38 -5.04 -0.03 16.34
C TYR A 38 -5.73 -0.49 15.05
N CYS A 39 -6.69 -1.39 15.21
CA CYS A 39 -7.51 -1.90 14.11
C CYS A 39 -8.61 -0.91 13.75
N ASP A 40 -8.70 -0.55 12.47
CA ASP A 40 -9.73 0.35 11.96
C ASP A 40 -10.03 0.07 10.48
N LEU A 41 -11.13 0.61 9.98
CA LEU A 41 -11.46 0.56 8.56
C LEU A 41 -10.55 1.52 7.79
N LEU A 42 -9.84 1.00 6.80
CA LEU A 42 -9.04 1.81 5.88
C LEU A 42 -9.93 2.38 4.76
N GLU A 43 -9.48 3.44 4.09
CA GLU A 43 -10.19 4.04 2.95
C GLU A 43 -10.45 3.05 1.81
N THR A 44 -9.60 2.02 1.68
CA THR A 44 -9.78 0.91 0.75
C THR A 44 -11.01 0.03 1.05
N GLY A 45 -11.71 0.25 2.17
CA GLY A 45 -12.91 -0.50 2.56
C GLY A 45 -12.62 -1.84 3.26
N VAL A 46 -11.38 -2.10 3.65
CA VAL A 46 -10.96 -3.28 4.42
C VAL A 46 -10.36 -2.85 5.76
N PHE A 47 -10.41 -3.75 6.75
CA PHE A 47 -9.77 -3.55 8.04
C PHE A 47 -8.25 -3.61 7.91
N GLY A 48 -7.56 -2.75 8.66
CA GLY A 48 -6.11 -2.67 8.73
C GLY A 48 -5.64 -1.91 9.96
N CYS A 49 -4.32 -1.92 10.21
CA CYS A 49 -3.74 -1.25 11.36
C CYS A 49 -3.35 0.20 11.05
N LYS A 50 -3.79 1.13 11.90
CA LYS A 50 -3.37 2.54 11.91
C LYS A 50 -2.50 2.82 13.14
N PRO A 51 -1.48 3.68 13.05
CA PRO A 51 -0.61 3.95 14.19
C PRO A 51 -1.29 4.87 15.21
N PHE A 52 -0.90 4.75 16.48
CA PHE A 52 -1.12 5.80 17.46
C PHE A 52 -0.06 6.89 17.31
N ILE A 53 -0.40 8.14 17.67
CA ILE A 53 0.52 9.29 17.61
C ILE A 53 1.15 9.65 18.95
N ASP A 54 0.67 9.06 20.03
CA ASP A 54 1.19 9.25 21.38
C ASP A 54 0.95 8.01 22.27
N ASP A 55 1.56 8.02 23.46
CA ASP A 55 1.53 6.96 24.45
C ASP A 55 0.21 6.86 25.24
N ILE A 56 -0.70 7.82 25.06
CA ILE A 56 -2.06 7.77 25.64
C ILE A 56 -3.09 7.16 24.68
N GLY A 57 -2.66 6.74 23.49
CA GLY A 57 -3.51 6.04 22.51
C GLY A 57 -4.35 6.99 21.67
N THR A 58 -3.88 8.21 21.43
CA THR A 58 -4.54 9.14 20.52
C THR A 58 -4.51 8.56 19.11
N ARG A 59 -5.71 8.37 18.57
CA ARG A 59 -5.91 7.93 17.20
C ARG A 59 -5.55 9.07 16.27
N ASP A 60 -4.73 8.77 15.29
CA ASP A 60 -4.44 9.74 14.25
C ASP A 60 -5.71 9.98 13.41
N ASN A 61 -6.03 11.26 13.17
CA ASN A 61 -7.01 11.66 12.16
C ASN A 61 -6.32 12.11 10.88
N VAL A 62 -5.00 11.91 10.77
CA VAL A 62 -4.28 12.02 9.52
C VAL A 62 -4.84 10.97 8.57
N THR A 63 -5.52 11.47 7.56
CA THR A 63 -5.70 10.74 6.31
C THR A 63 -4.33 10.58 5.68
N TYR A 64 -3.74 9.38 5.81
CA TYR A 64 -2.64 9.00 4.96
C TYR A 64 -3.16 9.08 3.54
N ALA A 65 -2.60 9.99 2.74
CA ALA A 65 -3.03 10.18 1.37
C ALA A 65 -3.13 8.80 0.71
N ALA A 66 -4.31 8.48 0.18
CA ALA A 66 -4.47 7.34 -0.69
C ALA A 66 -3.32 7.37 -1.71
N PRO A 67 -2.63 6.24 -1.94
CA PRO A 67 -1.50 6.22 -2.85
C PRO A 67 -1.96 6.71 -4.21
N LEU A 68 -1.62 7.95 -4.58
CA LEU A 68 -2.00 8.63 -5.82
C LEU A 68 -3.50 8.56 -6.20
N ASP A 69 -4.23 9.69 -6.13
CA ASP A 69 -5.58 9.76 -6.71
C ASP A 69 -5.52 9.71 -8.24
N CYS A 70 -5.97 8.57 -8.79
CA CYS A 70 -6.01 8.31 -10.23
C CYS A 70 -7.38 8.57 -10.86
N THR A 71 -8.34 9.13 -10.12
CA THR A 71 -9.70 9.37 -10.60
C THR A 71 -9.67 10.31 -11.82
N GLY A 72 -10.18 9.84 -12.96
CA GLY A 72 -10.20 10.61 -14.21
C GLY A 72 -8.85 10.74 -14.92
N ASN A 73 -7.82 10.00 -14.51
CA ASN A 73 -6.55 9.97 -15.22
C ASN A 73 -6.65 9.10 -16.49
N ILE A 74 -6.16 9.64 -17.61
CA ILE A 74 -6.15 8.95 -18.92
C ILE A 74 -5.30 7.67 -18.95
N ALA A 75 -4.31 7.57 -18.06
CA ALA A 75 -3.46 6.38 -17.89
C ALA A 75 -4.16 5.27 -17.08
N GLY A 76 -5.26 5.60 -16.39
CA GLY A 76 -6.13 4.66 -15.69
C GLY A 76 -6.45 5.10 -14.25
N GLU A 77 -7.35 4.37 -13.60
CA GLU A 77 -7.90 4.74 -12.29
C GLU A 77 -7.22 4.03 -11.11
N PHE A 78 -6.23 3.18 -11.38
CA PHE A 78 -5.59 2.36 -10.36
C PHE A 78 -4.15 2.81 -10.12
N PRO A 79 -3.76 3.12 -8.88
CA PRO A 79 -2.38 3.42 -8.55
C PRO A 79 -1.54 2.14 -8.53
N VAL A 80 -0.39 2.18 -9.20
CA VAL A 80 0.56 1.06 -9.31
C VAL A 80 1.97 1.57 -9.05
N SER A 81 2.70 0.89 -8.17
CA SER A 81 4.11 1.18 -7.92
C SER A 81 4.97 0.54 -9.01
N VAL A 82 5.93 1.31 -9.54
CA VAL A 82 6.92 0.81 -10.50
C VAL A 82 8.21 0.54 -9.74
N GLU A 83 8.76 -0.66 -9.92
CA GLU A 83 10.01 -1.08 -9.28
C GLU A 83 11.14 -0.11 -9.67
N ASN A 84 12.03 0.17 -8.71
CA ASN A 84 13.11 1.16 -8.85
C ASN A 84 12.64 2.61 -9.05
N THR A 85 11.34 2.88 -8.83
CA THR A 85 10.83 4.23 -8.66
C THR A 85 10.31 4.39 -7.23
N ASN A 86 10.61 5.53 -6.59
CA ASN A 86 10.05 5.84 -5.26
C ASN A 86 8.63 6.43 -5.37
N SER A 87 7.91 6.14 -6.46
CA SER A 87 6.64 6.76 -6.81
C SER A 87 5.64 5.73 -7.31
N SER A 88 4.36 6.02 -7.09
CA SER A 88 3.25 5.30 -7.73
C SER A 88 2.76 6.09 -8.94
N PHE A 89 2.22 5.39 -9.92
CA PHE A 89 1.70 5.95 -11.18
C PHE A 89 0.36 5.30 -11.53
N CYS A 90 -0.44 5.95 -12.36
CA CYS A 90 -1.76 5.44 -12.70
C CYS A 90 -1.71 4.41 -13.83
N SER A 91 -2.52 3.35 -13.71
CA SER A 91 -2.66 2.28 -14.70
C SER A 91 -4.11 1.79 -14.81
N LEU A 92 -4.39 1.07 -15.90
CA LEU A 92 -5.67 0.43 -16.18
C LEU A 92 -5.79 -0.93 -15.48
N SER A 93 -7.01 -1.34 -15.15
CA SER A 93 -7.29 -2.70 -14.65
C SER A 93 -7.29 -3.73 -15.79
N PRO A 94 -6.89 -4.99 -15.54
CA PRO A 94 -6.28 -5.50 -14.31
C PRO A 94 -4.83 -5.04 -14.18
N VAL A 95 -4.39 -4.69 -12.97
CA VAL A 95 -3.00 -4.23 -12.72
C VAL A 95 -2.03 -5.40 -12.67
N CYS A 96 -0.80 -5.18 -13.16
CA CYS A 96 0.30 -6.14 -13.04
C CYS A 96 0.80 -6.21 -11.60
N SER A 97 0.41 -7.26 -10.87
CA SER A 97 0.83 -7.45 -9.48
C SER A 97 0.69 -8.90 -9.04
N GLY A 98 1.69 -9.42 -8.34
CA GLY A 98 1.62 -10.73 -7.70
C GLY A 98 1.58 -11.86 -8.72
N LYS A 99 0.42 -12.49 -8.89
CA LYS A 99 0.22 -13.57 -9.87
C LYS A 99 -0.48 -13.11 -11.15
N VAL A 100 -0.78 -11.81 -11.26
CA VAL A 100 -1.55 -11.24 -12.36
C VAL A 100 -0.59 -10.56 -13.33
N SER A 101 -0.49 -11.11 -14.54
CA SER A 101 0.12 -10.44 -15.69
C SER A 101 -0.90 -9.43 -16.26
N GLY A 102 -0.88 -8.22 -15.70
CA GLY A 102 -1.82 -7.15 -16.03
C GLY A 102 -1.18 -5.98 -16.77
N ASN A 103 -1.85 -4.84 -16.73
CA ASN A 103 -1.34 -3.57 -17.25
C ASN A 103 -0.38 -2.92 -16.25
N CYS A 104 0.60 -2.23 -16.80
CA CYS A 104 1.48 -1.35 -16.06
C CYS A 104 1.21 0.11 -16.44
N PRO A 105 1.63 1.08 -15.60
CA PRO A 105 1.54 2.49 -15.93
C PRO A 105 2.13 2.82 -17.30
N GLY A 106 1.33 3.44 -18.16
CA GLY A 106 1.80 3.97 -19.45
C GLY A 106 2.57 5.28 -19.27
N ALA A 107 3.02 5.85 -20.40
CA ALA A 107 3.68 7.14 -20.44
C ALA A 107 2.81 8.23 -19.81
N GLN A 108 3.32 8.88 -18.76
CA GLN A 108 2.63 9.96 -18.04
C GLN A 108 3.66 10.88 -17.36
N ASP A 109 3.18 11.93 -16.68
CA ASP A 109 4.07 12.83 -15.96
C ASP A 109 4.85 12.06 -14.87
N GLY A 110 6.17 12.24 -14.85
CA GLY A 110 7.08 11.47 -14.00
C GLY A 110 7.41 10.04 -14.47
N LEU A 111 6.78 9.53 -15.53
CA LEU A 111 7.08 8.23 -16.13
C LEU A 111 7.00 8.31 -17.68
N PRO A 112 7.98 8.97 -18.34
CA PRO A 112 7.90 9.27 -19.76
C PRO A 112 7.92 8.03 -20.66
N ASP A 113 8.66 7.00 -20.28
CA ASP A 113 8.78 5.76 -21.06
C ASP A 113 7.72 4.70 -20.68
N GLY A 114 6.87 5.00 -19.71
CA GLY A 114 5.95 4.03 -19.12
C GLY A 114 6.68 2.91 -18.38
N SER A 115 6.00 1.79 -18.19
CA SER A 115 6.55 0.61 -17.51
C SER A 115 6.00 -0.67 -18.13
N GLN A 116 6.74 -1.76 -17.95
CA GLN A 116 6.42 -3.07 -18.50
C GLN A 116 6.20 -4.10 -17.39
N CYS A 117 5.25 -5.00 -17.63
CA CYS A 117 4.94 -6.08 -16.69
C CYS A 117 5.92 -7.24 -16.92
N VAL A 118 6.76 -7.53 -15.93
CA VAL A 118 7.73 -8.62 -15.96
C VAL A 118 7.68 -9.42 -14.65
N VAL A 119 8.33 -10.58 -14.62
CA VAL A 119 8.58 -11.30 -13.37
C VAL A 119 9.82 -10.68 -12.73
N ILE A 120 9.63 -10.03 -11.58
CA ILE A 120 10.71 -9.39 -10.81
C ILE A 120 11.45 -10.44 -9.95
N GLU A 121 12.55 -10.05 -9.29
CA GLU A 121 13.45 -10.98 -8.56
C GLU A 121 12.72 -11.85 -7.51
N THR A 122 11.63 -11.34 -6.96
CA THR A 122 10.80 -12.04 -5.98
C THR A 122 9.92 -13.14 -6.58
N GLY A 123 9.95 -13.34 -7.91
CA GLY A 123 9.20 -14.39 -8.61
C GLY A 123 7.72 -14.08 -8.81
N VAL A 124 7.32 -12.82 -8.64
CA VAL A 124 5.96 -12.33 -8.90
C VAL A 124 5.96 -11.32 -10.05
N PHE A 125 4.80 -11.07 -10.65
CA PHE A 125 4.61 -10.01 -11.63
C PHE A 125 4.71 -8.64 -10.96
N GLY A 126 5.50 -7.75 -11.56
CA GLY A 126 5.68 -6.37 -11.16
C GLY A 126 5.97 -5.47 -12.37
N CYS A 127 5.71 -4.17 -12.21
CA CYS A 127 5.99 -3.18 -13.24
C CYS A 127 7.41 -2.65 -13.10
N VAL A 128 8.19 -2.70 -14.18
CA VAL A 128 9.56 -2.19 -14.25
C VAL A 128 9.70 -1.17 -15.37
N LEU A 129 10.73 -0.33 -15.31
CA LEU A 129 11.09 0.53 -16.44
C LEU A 129 11.59 -0.31 -17.63
N PRO A 130 11.27 0.09 -18.87
CA PRO A 130 11.71 -0.60 -20.09
C PRO A 130 13.22 -0.50 -20.35
#